data_AF-A0A398DJY3-F1
#
_entry.id   AF-A0A398DJY3-F1
#
_cell.length_a   1.000
_cell.length_b   1.000
_cell.length_c   1.000
_cell.angle_alpha   90.00
_cell.angle_beta   90.00
_cell.angle_gamma   90.00
#
_symmetry.space_group_name_H-M   'P 1'
#
loop_
_entity.id
_entity.type
_entity.pdbx_description
1 polymer ?
#
loop_
_entity_poly.entity_id
_entity_poly.type
_entity_poly.pdbx_seq_one_letter_code
_entity_poly.pdbx_strand_id
1 'polypeptide(L)' 'MIVDKLFNAVAMRGPVCVGLDTSLDYLPPEFRAGFAGPGEALFQFNRRIVDATIPSCACFKL' A
#
# COMPACT_ATOMS: atom_id res chain seq x y z
N MET A 1 -20.69 10.26 2.77
CA MET A 1 -20.45 9.27 3.84
C MET A 1 -19.25 8.39 3.47
N ILE A 2 -18.68 7.59 4.39
CA ILE A 2 -17.53 6.70 4.05
C ILE A 2 -17.89 5.72 2.92
N VAL A 3 -19.13 5.25 2.90
CA VAL A 3 -19.66 4.33 1.88
C VAL A 3 -19.72 4.98 0.50
N ASP A 4 -20.17 6.23 0.38
CA ASP A 4 -20.22 6.93 -0.92
C ASP A 4 -18.82 7.13 -1.52
N LYS A 5 -17.82 7.40 -0.67
CA LYS A 5 -16.42 7.53 -1.10
C LYS A 5 -15.90 6.20 -1.66
N LEU A 6 -16.19 5.10 -0.97
CA LEU A 6 -15.81 3.76 -1.43
C LEU A 6 -16.53 3.40 -2.72
N PHE A 7 -17.85 3.63 -2.80
CA PHE A 7 -18.65 3.39 -4.00
C PHE A 7 -18.08 4.12 -5.21
N ASN A 8 -17.79 5.42 -5.06
CA ASN A 8 -17.18 6.22 -6.13
C ASN A 8 -15.78 5.73 -6.50
N ALA A 9 -14.95 5.34 -5.52
CA ALA A 9 -13.62 4.80 -5.80
C ALA A 9 -13.69 3.48 -6.59
N VAL A 10 -14.61 2.58 -6.25
CA VAL A 10 -14.86 1.32 -6.99
C VAL A 10 -15.33 1.62 -8.41
N ALA A 11 -16.25 2.57 -8.59
CA ALA A 11 -16.74 2.95 -9.91
C ALA A 11 -15.64 3.54 -10.80
N MET A 12 -14.69 4.30 -10.22
CA MET A 12 -13.61 4.95 -10.97
C MET A 12 -12.38 4.06 -11.22
N ARG A 13 -12.02 3.20 -10.27
CA ARG A 13 -10.72 2.48 -10.25
C ARG A 13 -10.85 0.95 -10.24
N GLY A 14 -12.09 0.45 -10.22
CA GLY A 14 -12.39 -0.98 -10.12
C GLY A 14 -12.48 -1.47 -8.68
N PRO A 15 -12.95 -2.71 -8.45
CA PRO A 15 -13.30 -3.22 -7.13
C PRO A 15 -12.11 -3.73 -6.30
N VAL A 16 -10.88 -3.57 -6.79
CA VAL A 16 -9.68 -4.12 -6.14
C VAL A 16 -9.39 -3.39 -4.83
N CYS A 17 -9.18 -4.16 -3.77
CA CYS A 17 -8.60 -3.73 -2.50
C CYS A 17 -7.17 -4.26 -2.40
N VAL A 18 -6.19 -3.38 -2.21
CA VAL A 18 -4.78 -3.76 -2.06
C VAL A 18 -4.48 -4.01 -0.59
N GLY A 19 -3.97 -5.20 -0.26
CA GLY A 19 -3.47 -5.51 1.07
C GLY A 19 -2.06 -4.96 1.27
N LEU A 20 -1.86 -4.14 2.30
CA LEU A 20 -0.55 -3.69 2.78
C LEU A 20 -0.10 -4.59 3.94
N ASP A 21 -0.17 -5.90 3.72
CA ASP A 21 0.09 -6.94 4.71
C ASP A 21 1.61 -7.17 4.85
N THR A 22 2.33 -6.13 5.29
CA THR A 22 3.79 -6.04 5.21
C THR A 22 4.56 -6.50 6.44
N SER A 23 5.46 -7.47 6.25
CA SER A 23 6.44 -7.96 7.24
C SER A 23 7.86 -7.52 6.90
N LEU A 24 8.76 -7.48 7.89
CA LEU A 24 10.18 -7.27 7.62
C LEU A 24 10.86 -8.46 6.95
N ASP A 25 10.28 -9.66 7.07
CA ASP A 25 10.94 -10.92 6.71
C ASP A 25 11.10 -11.12 5.20
N TYR A 26 10.23 -10.47 4.43
CA TYR A 26 10.19 -10.56 2.97
C TYR A 26 10.61 -9.26 2.26
N LEU A 27 11.07 -8.25 3.02
CA LEU A 27 11.65 -7.04 2.43
C LEU A 27 13.01 -7.40 1.81
N PRO A 28 13.31 -6.95 0.57
CA PRO A 28 14.63 -7.15 0.00
C PRO A 28 15.73 -6.59 0.93
N PRO A 29 16.81 -7.35 1.23
CA PRO A 29 17.85 -6.91 2.14
C PRO A 29 18.50 -5.58 1.74
N GLU A 30 18.77 -5.41 0.44
CA GLU A 30 19.32 -4.19 -0.16
C GLU A 30 18.38 -3.00 -0.01
N PHE A 31 17.07 -3.24 -0.03
CA PHE A 31 16.08 -2.20 0.22
C PHE A 31 16.09 -1.80 1.69
N ARG A 32 16.10 -2.77 2.61
CA ARG A 32 16.11 -2.53 4.06
C ARG A 32 17.37 -1.78 4.51
N ALA A 33 18.52 -2.06 3.90
CA ALA A 33 19.79 -1.40 4.21
C ALA A 33 19.80 0.12 3.90
N GLY A 34 18.84 0.61 3.09
CA GLY A 34 18.74 2.02 2.71
C GLY A 34 18.05 2.93 3.73
N PHE A 35 17.62 2.41 4.89
CA PHE A 35 16.80 3.15 5.86
C PHE A 35 17.34 3.02 7.29
N ALA A 36 17.05 4.01 8.15
CA ALA A 36 17.60 4.10 9.50
C ALA A 36 17.07 3.03 10.45
N GLY A 37 15.92 2.40 10.12
CA GLY A 37 15.37 1.34 10.94
C GLY A 37 14.20 0.59 10.32
N PRO A 38 13.72 -0.45 11.00
CA PRO A 38 12.68 -1.33 10.47
C PRO A 38 11.36 -0.63 10.16
N GLY A 39 10.94 0.33 10.99
CA GLY A 39 9.72 1.10 10.75
C GLY A 39 9.80 1.99 9.51
N GLU A 40 10.95 2.61 9.27
CA GLU A 40 11.18 3.42 8.06
C GLU A 40 11.21 2.55 6.81
N ALA A 41 11.89 1.39 6.88
CA ALA A 41 11.90 0.44 5.78
C ALA A 41 10.48 -0.05 5.42
N LEU A 42 9.67 -0.44 6.41
CA LEU A 42 8.28 -0.85 6.17
C LEU A 42 7.44 0.28 5.56
N PHE A 43 7.56 1.49 6.10
CA PHE A 43 6.85 2.65 5.59
C PHE A 43 7.19 2.93 4.12
N GLN A 44 8.48 2.94 3.78
CA GLN A 44 8.95 3.22 2.43
C GLN A 44 8.56 2.13 1.45
N PHE A 45 8.53 0.86 1.90
CA PHE A 45 8.05 -0.25 1.08
C PHE A 45 6.56 -0.10 0.78
N ASN A 46 5.74 0.14 1.81
CA ASN A 46 4.32 0.39 1.67
C ASN A 46 4.02 1.61 0.80
N ARG A 47 4.81 2.68 0.92
CA ARG A 47 4.68 3.87 0.07
C ARG A 47 4.87 3.52 -1.39
N ARG A 48 5.87 2.72 -1.74
CA ARG A 48 6.09 2.28 -3.14
C ARG A 48 4.94 1.42 -3.66
N ILE A 49 4.34 0.57 -2.83
CA ILE A 49 3.12 -0.18 -3.20
C ILE A 49 1.97 0.79 -3.48
N VAL A 50 1.69 1.70 -2.56
CA VAL A 50 0.61 2.70 -2.71
C VAL A 50 0.80 3.55 -3.96
N ASP A 51 2.01 4.09 -4.17
CA ASP A 51 2.32 4.93 -5.34
C ASP A 51 2.11 4.16 -6.66
N ALA A 52 2.44 2.87 -6.68
CA ALA A 52 2.27 2.02 -7.86
C ALA A 52 0.82 1.57 -8.10
N THR A 53 0.00 1.43 -7.05
CA THR A 53 -1.33 0.81 -7.16
C THR A 53 -2.50 1.78 -6.96
N ILE A 54 -2.28 3.00 -6.48
CA ILE A 54 -3.36 3.99 -6.25
C ILE A 54 -4.24 4.25 -7.48
N PRO A 55 -3.76 4.20 -8.75
CA PRO A 55 -4.63 4.39 -9.91
C PRO A 55 -5.53 3.18 -10.20
N SER A 56 -5.20 1.99 -9.66
CA SER A 56 -5.81 0.69 -10.02
C SER A 56 -6.47 -0.03 -8.83
N CYS A 57 -6.67 0.65 -7.69
CA CYS A 57 -7.40 0.11 -6.55
C CYS A 57 -8.38 1.13 -5.95
N ALA A 58 -9.47 0.64 -5.38
CA ALA A 58 -10.46 1.47 -4.68
C ALA A 58 -10.05 1.81 -3.25
N CYS A 59 -9.36 0.89 -2.58
CA CYS A 59 -8.97 1.04 -1.18
C CYS A 59 -7.75 0.19 -0.83
N PHE A 60 -7.19 0.48 0.35
CA PHE A 60 -6.13 -0.30 0.97
C PHE A 60 -6.66 -0.92 2.26
N LYS A 61 -6.25 -2.16 2.54
CA LYS A 61 -6.44 -2.82 3.82
C LYS A 61 -5.07 -2.99 4.46
N LEU A 62 -4.95 -2.59 5.71
CA LEU A 62 -3.80 -2.90 6.56
C LEU A 62 -4.19 -4.02 7.53
#